data_AF-A0A5C8C520-F1
#
_entry.id   AF-A0A5C8C520-F1
#
_cell.length_a   1.000
_cell.length_b   1.000
_cell.length_c   1.000
_cell.angle_alpha   90.00
_cell.angle_beta   90.00
_cell.angle_gamma   90.00
#
_symmetry.space_group_name_H-M   'P 1'
#
loop_
_entity.id
_entity.type
_entity.pdbx_description
1 polymer ?
#
loop_
_entity_poly.entity_id
_entity_poly.type
_entity_poly.pdbx_seq_one_letter_code
_entity_poly.pdbx_strand_id
1 'polypeptide(L)'
;MSEQPESPIGNDMESLEIVRRRVLAVGFLSIILHGVVALIWLGIIYRNDGRASDSFIMFFMSGVLAIITCVGTRVILKRAPWSTLWIAVSLAPTVIAVLWR
;
A
#
# COMPACT_ATOMS: atom_id res chain seq x y z
N MET A 1 -6.25 -33.15 -35.32
CA MET A 1 -6.22 -32.25 -34.15
C MET A 1 -4.76 -32.09 -33.78
N SER A 2 -4.06 -31.15 -34.42
CA SER A 2 -2.63 -30.92 -34.19
C SER A 2 -2.48 -30.05 -32.94
N GLU A 3 -2.00 -30.62 -31.85
CA GLU A 3 -1.44 -29.86 -30.72
C GLU A 3 -0.34 -28.96 -31.28
N GLN A 4 -0.59 -27.66 -31.35
CA GLN A 4 0.46 -26.71 -31.66
C GLN A 4 1.43 -26.70 -30.47
N PRO A 5 2.74 -26.89 -30.70
CA PRO A 5 3.71 -26.82 -29.63
C PRO A 5 3.67 -25.41 -29.03
N GLU A 6 3.37 -25.32 -27.73
CA GLU A 6 3.39 -24.07 -27.00
C GLU A 6 4.80 -23.47 -27.13
N SER A 7 4.90 -22.37 -27.89
CA SER A 7 6.17 -21.70 -28.15
C SER A 7 6.81 -21.30 -26.81
N PRO A 8 8.09 -21.67 -26.56
CA PRO A 8 8.77 -21.34 -25.30
C PRO A 8 8.77 -19.83 -25.00
N ILE A 9 8.71 -18.99 -26.03
CA ILE A 9 8.71 -17.53 -25.92
C ILE A 9 7.40 -16.99 -25.30
N GLY A 10 6.27 -17.69 -25.47
CA GLY A 10 4.98 -17.28 -24.90
C GLY A 10 4.96 -17.35 -23.37
N ASN A 11 5.57 -18.39 -22.81
CA ASN A 11 5.61 -18.64 -21.36
C ASN A 11 6.59 -17.67 -20.66
N ASP A 12 7.70 -17.35 -21.31
CA ASP A 12 8.70 -16.41 -20.79
C ASP A 12 8.12 -15.00 -20.57
N MET A 13 7.31 -14.50 -21.50
CA MET A 13 6.68 -13.18 -21.38
C MET A 13 5.63 -13.12 -20.26
N GLU A 14 4.85 -14.18 -20.05
CA GLU A 14 3.86 -14.25 -18.96
C GLU A 14 4.54 -14.26 -17.59
N SER A 15 5.63 -15.03 -17.46
CA SER A 15 6.42 -15.08 -16.22
C SER A 15 7.03 -13.71 -15.87
N LEU A 16 7.53 -12.97 -16.87
CA LEU A 16 8.06 -11.62 -16.70
C LEU A 16 7.00 -10.63 -16.25
N GLU A 17 5.77 -10.72 -16.79
CA GLU A 17 4.68 -9.85 -16.34
C GLU A 17 4.30 -10.09 -14.88
N ILE A 18 4.30 -11.35 -14.43
CA ILE A 18 4.00 -11.70 -13.04
C ILE A 18 5.06 -11.09 -12.11
N VAL A 19 6.34 -11.25 -12.44
CA VAL A 19 7.44 -10.68 -11.67
C VAL A 19 7.37 -9.16 -11.67
N ARG A 20 7.15 -8.53 -12.82
CA ARG A 20 7.00 -7.06 -12.96
C ARG A 20 5.89 -6.51 -12.06
N ARG A 21 4.72 -7.17 -12.03
CA ARG A 21 3.60 -6.75 -11.17
C ARG A 21 3.95 -6.88 -9.69
N ARG A 22 4.63 -7.95 -9.28
CA ARG A 22 5.06 -8.13 -7.89
C ARG A 22 6.09 -7.07 -7.48
N VAL A 23 7.08 -6.80 -8.33
CA VAL A 23 8.12 -5.78 -8.07
C VAL A 23 7.49 -4.39 -7.98
N LEU A 24 6.59 -4.03 -8.89
CA LEU A 24 5.84 -2.77 -8.81
C LEU A 24 5.01 -2.66 -7.54
N ALA A 25 4.36 -3.75 -7.13
CA ALA A 25 3.56 -3.77 -5.92
C ALA A 25 4.42 -3.57 -4.66
N VAL A 26 5.58 -4.24 -4.59
CA VAL A 26 6.54 -4.12 -3.49
C VAL A 26 7.14 -2.70 -3.46
N GLY A 27 7.53 -2.17 -4.61
CA GLY A 27 8.06 -0.81 -4.72
C GLY A 27 7.03 0.23 -4.29
N PHE A 28 5.79 0.12 -4.78
CA PHE A 28 4.70 1.01 -4.39
C PHE A 28 4.39 0.90 -2.89
N LEU A 29 4.33 -0.32 -2.35
CA LEU A 29 4.14 -0.55 -0.91
C LEU A 29 5.24 0.15 -0.09
N SER A 30 6.49 -0.02 -0.48
CA SER A 30 7.65 0.56 0.24
C SER A 30 7.59 2.09 0.28
N ILE A 31 7.27 2.73 -0.86
CA ILE A 31 7.12 4.19 -0.96
C ILE A 31 6.00 4.69 -0.05
N ILE A 32 4.84 4.04 -0.05
CA ILE A 32 3.73 4.52 0.78
C ILE A 32 4.01 4.25 2.26
N LEU A 33 4.60 3.11 2.61
CA LEU A 33 4.96 2.78 3.98
C LEU A 33 5.92 3.83 4.55
N HIS A 34 6.86 4.31 3.74
CA HIS A 34 7.71 5.46 4.09
C HIS A 34 6.89 6.74 4.33
N GLY A 35 5.93 7.06 3.46
CA GLY A 35 5.04 8.22 3.62
C GLY A 35 4.16 8.15 4.86
N VAL A 36 3.60 6.98 5.18
CA VAL A 36 2.77 6.74 6.37
C VAL A 36 3.60 6.92 7.65
N VAL A 37 4.80 6.34 7.70
CA VAL A 37 5.72 6.49 8.83
C VAL A 37 6.13 7.96 9.01
N ALA A 38 6.45 8.65 7.91
CA ALA A 38 6.81 10.07 7.95
C ALA A 38 5.68 10.95 8.48
N LEU A 39 4.43 10.72 8.06
CA LEU A 39 3.27 11.47 8.55
C LEU A 39 2.96 11.21 10.03
N ILE A 40 3.08 9.95 10.48
CA ILE A 40 2.91 9.60 11.90
C ILE A 40 3.97 10.32 12.73
N TRP A 41 5.23 10.30 12.28
CA TRP A 41 6.33 10.98 12.96
C TRP A 41 6.12 12.49 13.04
N LEU A 42 5.71 13.12 11.93
CA LEU A 42 5.36 14.54 11.90
C LEU A 42 4.19 14.87 12.84
N GLY A 43 3.17 14.02 12.88
CA GLY A 43 2.03 14.17 13.80
C GLY A 43 2.44 14.15 15.27
N ILE A 44 3.42 13.32 15.65
CA ILE A 44 3.99 13.29 17.00
C ILE A 44 4.76 14.59 17.31
N ILE A 45 5.56 15.09 16.38
CA ILE A 45 6.30 16.34 16.54
C ILE A 45 5.33 17.52 16.76
N TYR A 46 4.31 17.67 15.90
CA TYR A 46 3.33 18.74 16.04
C TYR A 46 2.53 18.68 17.35
N ARG A 47 2.36 17.48 17.93
CA ARG A 47 1.66 17.29 19.21
C ARG A 47 2.52 17.80 20.35
N ASN A 48 3.82 17.52 20.31
CA ASN A 48 4.78 18.02 21.29
C ASN A 48 4.90 19.56 21.25
N ASP A 49 4.68 20.16 20.08
CA ASP A 49 4.67 21.62 19.91
C ASP A 49 3.32 22.28 20.27
N GLY A 50 2.35 21.53 20.81
CA GLY A 50 1.04 22.04 21.21
C GLY A 50 0.09 22.35 20.03
N ARG A 51 0.47 22.02 18.79
CA ARG A 51 -0.31 22.23 17.56
C ARG A 51 -1.24 21.06 17.28
N ALA A 52 -2.19 20.84 18.20
CA ALA A 52 -3.09 19.69 18.17
C ALA A 52 -3.93 19.57 16.87
N SER A 53 -4.28 20.70 16.23
CA SER A 53 -4.99 20.70 14.93
C SER A 53 -4.15 20.09 13.81
N ASP A 54 -2.86 20.42 13.78
CA ASP A 54 -1.96 20.04 12.70
C ASP A 54 -1.54 18.57 12.85
N SER A 55 -1.38 18.09 14.09
CA SER A 55 -1.27 16.66 14.37
C SER A 55 -2.46 15.89 13.84
N PHE A 56 -3.68 16.38 14.07
CA PHE A 56 -4.89 15.68 13.61
C PHE A 56 -4.95 15.59 12.08
N ILE A 57 -4.57 16.66 11.38
CA ILE A 57 -4.45 16.67 9.91
C ILE A 57 -3.44 15.64 9.43
N MET A 58 -2.27 15.54 10.08
CA MET A 58 -1.23 14.56 9.72
C MET A 58 -1.72 13.12 9.90
N PHE A 59 -2.42 12.82 11.00
CA PHE A 59 -3.03 11.50 11.21
C PHE A 59 -4.14 11.19 10.19
N PHE A 60 -4.95 12.19 9.83
CA PHE A 60 -5.98 12.04 8.80
C PHE A 60 -5.35 11.74 7.42
N MET A 61 -4.31 12.48 7.04
CA MET A 61 -3.59 12.26 5.78
C MET A 61 -2.89 10.89 5.73
N SER A 62 -2.42 10.38 6.87
CA SER A 62 -1.91 9.02 7.00
C SER A 62 -2.99 7.97 6.69
N GLY A 63 -4.21 8.17 7.18
CA GLY A 63 -5.36 7.32 6.83
C GLY A 63 -5.71 7.36 5.33
N VAL A 64 -5.66 8.54 4.70
CA VAL A 64 -5.88 8.69 3.25
C VAL A 64 -4.82 7.91 2.45
N LEU A 65 -3.54 8.02 2.84
CA LEU A 65 -2.47 7.23 2.22
C LEU A 65 -2.67 5.72 2.38
N ALA A 66 -3.15 5.25 3.53
CA ALA A 66 -3.44 3.83 3.73
C ALA A 66 -4.51 3.31 2.74
N ILE A 67 -5.57 4.09 2.50
CA ILE A 67 -6.61 3.77 1.52
C ILE A 67 -6.02 3.74 0.10
N ILE A 68 -5.24 4.76 -0.28
CA ILE A 68 -4.56 4.84 -1.58
C ILE A 68 -3.64 3.63 -1.78
N THR A 69 -2.94 3.20 -0.72
CA THR A 69 -2.08 2.01 -0.76
C THR A 69 -2.90 0.76 -1.09
N CYS A 70 -3.99 0.54 -0.34
CA CYS A 70 -4.82 -0.64 -0.51
C CYS A 70 -5.41 -0.71 -1.92
N VAL A 71 -5.87 0.41 -2.46
CA VAL A 71 -6.39 0.50 -3.84
C VAL A 71 -5.27 0.30 -4.86
N GLY A 72 -4.16 1.03 -4.73
CA GLY A 72 -3.04 0.99 -5.68
C GLY A 72 -2.37 -0.37 -5.78
N THR A 73 -2.05 -1.02 -4.65
CA THR A 73 -1.47 -2.36 -4.64
C THR A 73 -2.40 -3.38 -5.31
N ARG A 74 -3.71 -3.23 -5.17
CA ARG A 74 -4.69 -4.16 -5.78
C ARG A 74 -4.89 -3.95 -7.27
N VAL A 75 -4.87 -2.69 -7.73
CA VAL A 75 -4.83 -2.36 -9.16
C VAL A 75 -3.58 -2.96 -9.79
N ILE A 76 -2.41 -2.83 -9.15
CA ILE A 76 -1.14 -3.41 -9.63
C ILE A 76 -1.24 -4.95 -9.70
N LEU A 77 -1.85 -5.59 -8.70
CA LEU A 77 -2.02 -7.04 -8.66
C LEU A 77 -3.17 -7.56 -9.56
N LYS A 78 -3.94 -6.69 -10.23
CA LYS A 78 -5.21 -7.05 -10.91
C LYS A 78 -6.15 -7.91 -10.06
N ARG A 79 -6.12 -7.74 -8.73
CA ARG A 79 -7.02 -8.43 -7.80
C ARG A 79 -8.17 -7.52 -7.41
N ALA A 80 -9.34 -8.10 -7.15
CA ALA A 80 -10.54 -7.35 -6.75
C ALA A 80 -10.19 -6.30 -5.68
N PRO A 81 -10.57 -5.02 -5.84
CA PRO A 81 -10.10 -3.90 -5.01
C PRO A 81 -10.60 -3.95 -3.56
N TRP A 82 -11.68 -4.69 -3.28
CA TRP A 82 -12.29 -4.81 -1.95
C TRP A 82 -12.05 -6.16 -1.29
N SER A 83 -11.32 -6.17 -0.19
CA SER A 83 -11.11 -7.32 0.68
C SER A 83 -10.83 -6.76 2.04
N THR A 84 -11.80 -6.96 2.90
CA THR A 84 -11.87 -6.48 4.27
C THR A 84 -10.60 -6.82 5.05
N LEU A 85 -9.98 -7.99 4.76
CA LEU A 85 -8.75 -8.43 5.42
C LEU A 85 -7.55 -7.52 5.10
N TRP A 86 -7.43 -7.06 3.85
CA TRP A 86 -6.34 -6.18 3.44
C TRP A 86 -6.54 -4.74 3.90
N ILE A 87 -7.80 -4.28 3.94
CA ILE A 87 -8.15 -2.99 4.52
C ILE A 87 -7.73 -2.97 5.99
N ALA A 88 -8.06 -4.02 6.75
CA ALA A 88 -7.67 -4.15 8.16
C ALA A 88 -6.14 -4.16 8.36
N VAL A 89 -5.39 -4.86 7.49
CA VAL A 89 -3.91 -4.86 7.53
C VAL A 89 -3.34 -3.48 7.20
N SER A 90 -3.90 -2.80 6.20
CA SER A 90 -3.42 -1.45 5.82
C SER A 90 -3.72 -0.39 6.88
N LEU A 91 -4.82 -0.57 7.64
CA LEU A 91 -5.22 0.30 8.75
C LEU A 91 -4.50 -0.01 10.06
N ALA A 92 -3.87 -1.18 10.20
CA ALA A 92 -3.19 -1.58 11.42
C ALA A 92 -2.22 -0.50 11.98
N PRO A 93 -1.30 0.10 11.19
CA PRO A 93 -0.41 1.14 11.71
C PRO A 93 -1.16 2.39 12.16
N THR A 94 -2.24 2.77 11.47
CA THR A 94 -3.09 3.91 11.83
C THR A 94 -3.86 3.64 13.13
N VAL A 95 -4.43 2.44 13.29
CA VAL A 95 -5.17 2.03 14.49
C VAL A 95 -4.23 1.95 15.70
N ILE A 96 -3.04 1.38 15.53
CA ILE A 96 -2.01 1.32 16.58
C ILE A 96 -1.62 2.73 17.02
N ALA A 97 -1.36 3.64 16.07
CA ALA A 97 -1.02 5.03 16.38
C ALA A 97 -2.16 5.78 17.12
N VAL A 98 -3.42 5.48 16.81
CA VAL A 98 -4.58 6.08 17.50
C VAL A 98 -4.79 5.49 18.90
N LEU A 99 -4.57 4.20 19.10
CA LEU A 99 -4.73 3.54 20.41
C LEU A 99 -3.59 3.86 21.37
N TRP A 100 -2.40 4.19 20.86
CA TRP A 100 -1.25 4.62 21.66
C TRP A 100 -1.25 6.13 21.98
N ARG A 101 -2.35 6.83 21.66
CA ARG A 101 -2.59 8.25 21.95
C ARG A 101 -2.48 8.59 23.43
#